data_AF-A0A9P1MDE9-F1
#
_entry.id   AF-A0A9P1MDE9-F1
#
_cell.length_a   1.000
_cell.length_b   1.000
_cell.length_c   1.000
_cell.angle_alpha   90.00
_cell.angle_beta   90.00
_cell.angle_gamma   90.00
#
_symmetry.space_group_name_H-M   'P 1'
#
loop_
_entity.id
_entity.type
_entity.pdbx_description
1 polymer ?
#
loop_
_entity_poly.entity_id
_entity_poly.type
_entity_poly.pdbx_seq_one_letter_code
_entity_poly.pdbx_strand_id
1 'polypeptide(L)'
;MDDTSTLPYSNSAALLDAASHVQLLASKRADEDEKKRYRPRTFSYFAHLPFPVEDQAARDAALTGILKQLFIAIKAEDFSPGALHWTRELQAWLNLKFEMTRELRATLARLYYHMSLAPGLDTTTSDSRRKSQKQLWKLLVHAQFYFAPRERRQILDEVLPYFSTSDISNAFISIGALGSLLPTTPGPEDALDCEPEHFFPTIFHLWSLVSRSKLTDVFMIDIFSRFAREYLPSATSDFTEYGIFTQDQSDLIFTAILRLTDIPVGQSGSPYSSVDLSSGFGIYLEKDKKKYPITYMIARWIVYSMSPLCLEKEASVLSSLEGLIQSVDTFFHPSNQGSWHVFLGQLTVYLTDIFVSRWNREASGELQLPPERRINDALKRRFVLCLRDVTFMGIYSKSMRVASYYYATLQGLAFWSPISFCRGLAALLSELARTRRSSSDDV
;
A
#
# COMPACT_ATOMS: atom_id res chain seq x y z
N MET A 1 -30.11 7.60 -35.96
CA MET A 1 -31.13 7.82 -34.91
C MET A 1 -30.48 7.33 -33.64
N ASP A 2 -29.76 8.26 -32.99
CA ASP A 2 -29.00 7.99 -31.77
C ASP A 2 -29.96 8.00 -30.58
N ASP A 3 -30.11 6.83 -29.96
CA ASP A 3 -30.64 6.71 -28.60
C ASP A 3 -29.54 7.11 -27.61
N THR A 4 -29.38 8.41 -27.41
CA THR A 4 -28.67 8.98 -26.25
C THR A 4 -29.71 9.42 -25.22
N SER A 5 -30.41 8.47 -24.60
CA SER A 5 -31.30 8.77 -23.48
C SER A 5 -31.28 7.67 -22.42
N THR A 6 -30.24 7.69 -21.57
CA THR A 6 -30.30 7.39 -20.13
C THR A 6 -28.91 7.58 -19.52
N LEU A 7 -28.52 8.83 -19.23
CA LEU A 7 -27.47 9.09 -18.25
C LEU A 7 -28.10 8.94 -16.84
N PRO A 8 -27.52 8.13 -15.93
CA PRO A 8 -28.08 7.93 -14.60
C PRO A 8 -27.91 9.20 -13.78
N TYR A 9 -28.99 9.69 -13.17
CA TYR A 9 -29.07 10.72 -12.12
C TYR A 9 -28.16 11.96 -12.27
N SER A 10 -28.77 13.12 -12.51
CA SER A 10 -28.11 14.43 -12.36
C SER A 10 -27.26 14.49 -11.07
N ASN A 11 -25.94 14.58 -11.22
CA ASN A 11 -24.99 14.70 -10.09
C ASN A 11 -25.35 15.88 -9.16
N SER A 12 -26.07 16.91 -9.63
CA SER A 12 -26.49 18.03 -8.78
C SER A 12 -27.59 17.62 -7.79
N ALA A 13 -28.52 16.74 -8.17
CA ALA A 13 -29.56 16.24 -7.27
C ALA A 13 -28.97 15.38 -6.16
N ALA A 14 -28.00 14.51 -6.49
CA ALA A 14 -27.28 13.69 -5.52
C ALA A 14 -26.43 14.54 -4.55
N LEU A 15 -25.82 15.63 -5.05
CA LEU A 15 -25.08 16.58 -4.22
C LEU A 15 -25.99 17.32 -3.23
N LEU A 16 -27.16 17.78 -3.69
CA LEU A 16 -28.13 18.47 -2.84
C LEU A 16 -28.75 17.54 -1.80
N ASP A 17 -29.04 16.29 -2.16
CA ASP A 17 -29.53 15.26 -1.26
C ASP A 17 -28.47 14.90 -0.20
N ALA A 18 -27.23 14.64 -0.61
CA ALA A 18 -26.12 14.39 0.31
C ALA A 18 -25.88 15.59 1.26
N ALA A 19 -25.93 16.82 0.75
CA ALA A 19 -25.81 18.03 1.56
C ALA A 19 -26.94 18.16 2.60
N SER A 20 -28.17 17.82 2.20
CA SER A 20 -29.33 17.81 3.10
C SER A 20 -29.19 16.77 4.22
N HIS A 21 -28.68 15.58 3.89
CA HIS A 21 -28.45 14.49 4.84
C HIS A 21 -27.37 14.83 5.86
N VAL A 22 -26.28 15.50 5.46
CA VAL A 22 -25.26 15.97 6.43
C VAL A 22 -25.85 17.00 7.38
N GLN A 23 -26.65 17.94 6.87
CA GLN A 23 -27.27 18.98 7.70
C GLN A 23 -28.22 18.37 8.74
N LEU A 24 -28.94 17.30 8.37
CA LEU A 24 -29.74 16.50 9.29
C LEU A 24 -28.88 15.76 10.33
N LEU A 25 -27.77 15.14 9.94
CA LEU A 25 -26.87 14.46 10.87
C LEU A 25 -26.14 15.42 11.81
N ALA A 26 -25.76 16.60 11.34
CA ALA A 26 -25.13 17.65 12.15
C ALA A 26 -26.09 18.25 13.19
N SER A 27 -27.41 18.09 13.01
CA SER A 27 -28.44 18.56 13.95
C SER A 27 -28.94 17.49 14.93
N LYS A 28 -28.60 16.21 14.71
CA LYS A 28 -28.87 15.15 15.68
C LYS A 28 -27.90 15.26 16.86
N ARG A 29 -28.42 15.26 18.10
CA ARG A 29 -27.62 15.21 19.33
C ARG A 29 -26.78 13.93 19.34
N ALA A 30 -25.51 14.07 19.72
CA ALA A 30 -24.55 12.97 19.82
C ALA A 30 -24.83 12.09 21.06
N ASP A 31 -25.92 11.33 21.06
CA ASP A 31 -26.27 10.42 22.17
C ASP A 31 -25.61 9.02 22.07
N GLU A 32 -24.56 8.87 21.26
CA GLU A 32 -23.80 7.62 21.17
C GLU A 32 -22.29 7.90 21.10
N ASP A 33 -21.71 8.24 22.25
CA ASP A 33 -20.25 8.43 22.42
C ASP A 33 -19.42 7.18 22.03
N GLU A 34 -20.03 6.00 21.92
CA GLU A 34 -19.39 4.75 21.47
C GLU A 34 -19.02 4.71 19.97
N LYS A 35 -19.51 5.64 19.13
CA LYS A 35 -19.38 5.54 17.66
C LYS A 35 -18.40 6.51 17.00
N LYS A 36 -17.55 7.20 17.77
CA LYS A 36 -16.61 8.23 17.22
C LYS A 36 -15.40 7.61 16.50
N ARG A 37 -14.89 6.45 16.95
CA ARG A 37 -13.72 5.80 16.32
C ARG A 37 -13.67 4.28 16.53
N TYR A 38 -13.15 3.56 15.54
CA TYR A 38 -12.81 2.13 15.65
C TYR A 38 -11.61 1.86 16.60
N ARG A 39 -10.78 2.88 16.87
CA ARG A 39 -9.58 2.78 17.73
C ARG A 39 -9.34 4.07 18.51
N PRO A 40 -9.19 4.05 19.84
CA PRO A 40 -8.82 5.22 20.63
C PRO A 40 -7.39 5.70 20.31
N ARG A 41 -7.09 6.99 20.51
CA ARG A 41 -5.72 7.50 20.35
C ARG A 41 -4.82 6.90 21.42
N THR A 42 -3.65 6.40 21.02
CA THR A 42 -2.63 5.89 21.95
C THR A 42 -2.04 6.98 22.84
N PHE A 43 -2.09 8.25 22.40
CA PHE A 43 -1.55 9.39 23.15
C PHE A 43 -2.64 10.43 23.44
N SER A 44 -2.80 10.79 24.71
CA SER A 44 -3.77 11.79 25.17
C SER A 44 -3.21 13.20 24.97
N TYR A 45 -3.37 13.76 23.76
CA TYR A 45 -2.80 15.07 23.42
C TYR A 45 -3.35 16.19 24.31
N PHE A 46 -4.65 16.21 24.60
CA PHE A 46 -5.30 17.32 25.29
C PHE A 46 -4.96 17.38 26.79
N ALA A 47 -4.63 16.25 27.42
CA ALA A 47 -4.26 16.21 28.84
C ALA A 47 -2.85 16.76 29.12
N HIS A 48 -2.00 16.87 28.10
CA HIS A 48 -0.59 17.24 28.25
C HIS A 48 -0.28 18.65 27.75
N LEU A 49 -1.28 19.41 27.31
CA LEU A 49 -1.08 20.79 26.88
C LEU A 49 -0.96 21.71 28.11
N PRO A 50 -0.02 22.67 28.11
CA PRO A 50 0.23 23.54 29.26
C PRO A 50 -0.82 24.64 29.43
N PHE A 51 -1.82 24.70 28.56
CA PHE A 51 -2.90 25.69 28.55
C PHE A 51 -4.27 24.99 28.53
N PRO A 52 -5.32 25.65 29.06
CA PRO A 52 -6.67 25.09 29.03
C PRO A 52 -7.13 24.88 27.58
N VAL A 53 -7.74 23.73 27.34
CA VAL A 53 -8.25 23.32 26.03
C VAL A 53 -9.78 23.44 26.05
N GLU A 54 -10.35 23.74 24.89
CA GLU A 54 -11.79 23.81 24.66
C GLU A 54 -12.50 22.50 25.00
N ASP A 55 -13.69 22.61 25.59
CA ASP A 55 -14.54 21.46 25.88
C ASP A 55 -15.04 20.77 24.60
N GLN A 56 -15.46 19.52 24.73
CA GLN A 56 -16.04 18.76 23.61
C GLN A 56 -17.23 19.49 22.97
N ALA A 57 -18.09 20.10 23.78
CA ALA A 57 -19.25 20.85 23.29
C ALA A 57 -18.86 22.07 22.43
N ALA A 58 -17.81 22.80 22.81
CA ALA A 58 -17.32 23.94 22.05
C ALA A 58 -16.76 23.50 20.69
N ARG A 59 -16.03 22.37 20.66
CA ARG A 59 -15.48 21.78 19.43
C ARG A 59 -16.57 21.30 18.47
N ASP A 60 -17.62 20.67 19.01
CA ASP A 60 -18.78 20.21 18.23
C ASP A 60 -19.62 21.39 17.69
N ALA A 61 -19.76 22.47 18.47
CA ALA A 61 -20.41 23.69 18.02
C ALA A 61 -19.62 24.37 16.88
N ALA A 62 -18.29 24.45 17.01
CA ALA A 62 -17.41 24.97 15.95
C ALA A 62 -17.53 24.14 14.67
N LEU A 63 -17.52 22.80 14.78
CA LEU A 63 -17.73 21.89 13.64
C LEU A 63 -19.08 22.14 12.97
N THR A 64 -20.15 22.27 13.75
CA THR A 64 -21.50 22.54 13.23
C THR A 64 -21.54 23.88 12.48
N GLY A 65 -20.85 24.91 12.99
CA GLY A 65 -20.70 26.20 12.34
C GLY A 65 -19.99 26.11 10.98
N ILE A 66 -18.83 25.44 10.95
CA ILE A 66 -18.06 25.21 9.71
C ILE A 66 -18.91 24.47 8.67
N LEU A 67 -19.57 23.40 9.09
CA LEU A 67 -20.42 22.59 8.22
C LEU A 67 -21.59 23.39 7.67
N LYS A 68 -22.31 24.13 8.53
CA LYS A 68 -23.44 24.96 8.11
C LYS A 68 -23.04 25.92 6.99
N GLN A 69 -21.92 26.60 7.16
CA GLN A 69 -21.47 27.58 6.17
C GLN A 69 -20.92 26.94 4.90
N LEU A 70 -20.24 25.79 5.01
CA LEU A 70 -19.86 24.97 3.86
C LEU A 70 -21.08 24.59 3.03
N PHE A 71 -22.17 24.15 3.67
CA PHE A 71 -23.40 23.76 2.97
C PHE A 71 -24.14 24.93 2.36
N ILE A 72 -24.15 26.09 3.02
CA ILE A 72 -24.73 27.32 2.45
C ILE A 72 -23.98 27.68 1.17
N ALA A 73 -22.64 27.64 1.19
CA ALA A 73 -21.82 27.93 0.02
C ALA A 73 -22.07 26.92 -1.12
N ILE A 74 -22.14 25.62 -0.82
CA ILE A 74 -22.41 24.58 -1.83
C ILE A 74 -23.83 24.73 -2.42
N LYS A 75 -24.85 24.98 -1.59
CA LYS A 75 -26.22 25.20 -2.06
C LYS A 75 -26.37 26.49 -2.88
N ALA A 76 -25.55 27.50 -2.59
CA ALA A 76 -25.49 28.74 -3.36
C ALA A 76 -24.64 28.64 -4.63
N GLU A 77 -24.08 27.46 -4.93
CA GLU A 77 -23.13 27.22 -6.03
C GLU A 77 -21.87 28.11 -5.97
N ASP A 78 -21.57 28.69 -4.81
CA ASP A 78 -20.35 29.46 -4.53
C ASP A 78 -19.22 28.51 -4.13
N PHE A 79 -18.64 27.84 -5.13
CA PHE A 79 -17.51 26.94 -4.92
C PHE A 79 -16.21 27.68 -4.59
N SER A 80 -16.04 28.91 -5.11
CA SER A 80 -14.90 29.78 -4.83
C SER A 80 -15.35 31.24 -4.81
N PRO A 81 -15.15 31.98 -3.70
CA PRO A 81 -14.31 31.61 -2.55
C PRO A 81 -15.02 30.80 -1.45
N GLY A 82 -16.35 30.70 -1.46
CA GLY A 82 -17.16 30.23 -0.33
C GLY A 82 -16.82 28.81 0.14
N ALA A 83 -17.11 27.79 -0.67
CA ALA A 83 -16.90 26.40 -0.29
C ALA A 83 -15.41 26.09 -0.03
N LEU A 84 -14.51 26.71 -0.82
CA LEU A 84 -13.06 26.56 -0.63
C LEU A 84 -12.59 27.09 0.73
N HIS A 85 -13.10 28.24 1.18
CA HIS A 85 -12.77 28.79 2.50
C HIS A 85 -13.17 27.84 3.62
N TRP A 86 -14.43 27.38 3.63
CA TRP A 86 -14.93 26.47 4.68
C TRP A 86 -14.32 25.07 4.61
N THR A 87 -13.87 24.63 3.43
CA THR A 87 -13.07 23.41 3.29
C THR A 87 -11.70 23.55 3.97
N ARG A 88 -11.06 24.72 3.87
CA ARG A 88 -9.79 25.00 4.58
C ARG A 88 -9.98 25.05 6.09
N GLU A 89 -11.07 25.65 6.57
CA GLU A 89 -11.42 25.66 7.99
C GLU A 89 -11.68 24.24 8.52
N LEU A 90 -12.41 23.41 7.76
CA LEU A 90 -12.60 22.00 8.11
C LEU A 90 -11.28 21.23 8.16
N GLN A 91 -10.36 21.49 7.23
CA GLN A 91 -9.03 20.89 7.24
C GLN A 91 -8.21 21.35 8.45
N ALA A 92 -8.28 22.64 8.82
CA ALA A 92 -7.63 23.16 10.03
C ALA A 92 -8.18 22.48 11.29
N TRP A 93 -9.50 22.35 11.39
CA TRP A 93 -10.18 21.63 12.48
C TRP A 93 -9.73 20.16 12.58
N LEU A 94 -9.59 19.46 11.44
CA LEU A 94 -9.06 18.09 11.41
C LEU A 94 -7.58 18.01 11.80
N ASN A 95 -6.76 19.00 11.42
CA ASN A 95 -5.34 19.08 11.79
C ASN A 95 -5.12 19.28 13.29
N LEU A 96 -6.07 19.94 13.98
CA LEU A 96 -6.13 20.02 15.44
C LEU A 96 -6.46 18.69 16.12
N LYS A 97 -6.55 17.60 15.34
CA LYS A 97 -6.80 16.25 15.84
C LYS A 97 -8.15 16.11 16.54
N PHE A 98 -9.08 17.01 16.25
CA PHE A 98 -10.46 16.92 16.73
C PHE A 98 -11.20 15.76 16.05
N GLU A 99 -12.20 15.23 16.75
CA GLU A 99 -12.85 13.98 16.39
C GLU A 99 -14.31 14.23 16.01
N MET A 100 -14.67 13.86 14.78
CA MET A 100 -16.05 13.83 14.30
C MET A 100 -16.60 12.41 14.35
N THR A 101 -17.92 12.29 14.40
CA THR A 101 -18.62 10.99 14.36
C THR A 101 -18.35 10.24 13.06
N ARG A 102 -18.42 8.91 13.10
CA ARG A 102 -18.19 8.07 11.91
C ARG A 102 -19.19 8.36 10.80
N GLU A 103 -20.46 8.55 11.16
CA GLU A 103 -21.53 8.84 10.21
C GLU A 103 -21.29 10.15 9.48
N LEU A 104 -20.98 11.22 10.23
CA LEU A 104 -20.65 12.52 9.66
C LEU A 104 -19.44 12.44 8.72
N ARG A 105 -18.39 11.71 9.13
CA ARG A 105 -17.21 11.49 8.29
C ARG A 105 -17.57 10.77 6.99
N ALA A 106 -18.42 9.74 7.05
CA ALA A 106 -18.86 8.99 5.89
C ALA A 106 -19.68 9.86 4.93
N THR A 107 -20.59 10.68 5.45
CA THR A 107 -21.41 11.57 4.60
C THR A 107 -20.56 12.68 3.97
N LEU A 108 -19.61 13.27 4.71
CA LEU A 108 -18.64 14.22 4.14
C LEU A 108 -17.78 13.58 3.05
N ALA A 109 -17.29 12.35 3.26
CA ALA A 109 -16.52 11.64 2.25
C ALA A 109 -17.33 11.43 0.96
N ARG A 110 -18.63 11.06 1.05
CA ARG A 110 -19.52 10.95 -0.11
C ARG A 110 -19.71 12.31 -0.80
N LEU A 111 -19.96 13.37 -0.03
CA LEU A 111 -20.10 14.73 -0.57
C LEU A 111 -18.86 15.14 -1.39
N TYR A 112 -17.67 15.03 -0.80
CA TYR A 112 -16.42 15.39 -1.49
C TYR A 112 -16.13 14.47 -2.68
N TYR A 113 -16.51 13.19 -2.61
CA TYR A 113 -16.40 12.27 -3.74
C TYR A 113 -17.26 12.73 -4.92
N HIS A 114 -18.56 12.97 -4.71
CA HIS A 114 -19.44 13.46 -5.77
C HIS A 114 -19.03 14.84 -6.29
N MET A 115 -18.58 15.73 -5.40
CA MET A 115 -18.14 17.08 -5.80
C MET A 115 -16.84 17.01 -6.64
N SER A 116 -15.97 16.04 -6.38
CA SER A 116 -14.74 15.83 -7.18
C SER A 116 -15.00 15.24 -8.57
N LEU A 117 -16.16 14.62 -8.78
CA LEU A 117 -16.56 13.99 -10.04
C LEU A 117 -17.63 14.80 -10.80
N ALA A 118 -18.10 15.92 -10.23
CA ALA A 118 -19.14 16.72 -10.84
C ALA A 118 -18.62 17.44 -12.11
N PRO A 119 -19.27 17.25 -13.27
CA PRO A 119 -18.87 17.90 -14.51
C PRO A 119 -19.12 19.42 -14.41
N GLY A 120 -18.13 20.23 -14.80
CA GLY A 120 -18.27 21.69 -14.85
C GLY A 120 -17.73 22.46 -13.64
N LEU A 121 -17.24 21.78 -12.58
CA LEU A 121 -16.39 22.45 -11.58
C LEU A 121 -15.04 22.78 -12.24
N ASP A 122 -14.84 24.05 -12.58
CA ASP A 122 -13.65 24.53 -13.27
C ASP A 122 -12.36 24.05 -12.58
N THR A 123 -11.42 23.56 -13.39
CA THR A 123 -10.07 23.14 -12.96
C THR A 123 -9.23 24.22 -12.27
N THR A 124 -9.77 25.41 -12.04
CA THR A 124 -9.20 26.50 -11.23
C THR A 124 -9.50 26.35 -9.75
N THR A 125 -10.68 25.82 -9.36
CA THR A 125 -10.94 25.41 -7.95
C THR A 125 -10.16 24.15 -7.58
N SER A 126 -9.82 23.32 -8.57
CA SER A 126 -8.90 22.20 -8.44
C SER A 126 -7.50 22.48 -9.02
N ASP A 127 -7.05 23.75 -9.02
CA ASP A 127 -5.68 24.16 -9.29
C ASP A 127 -4.98 23.40 -10.46
N SER A 128 -5.25 23.77 -11.73
CA SER A 128 -4.54 23.43 -12.99
C SER A 128 -4.81 22.06 -13.65
N ARG A 129 -5.14 22.09 -14.97
CA ARG A 129 -5.31 20.92 -15.88
C ARG A 129 -4.16 19.90 -15.89
N ARG A 130 -2.94 20.27 -15.45
CA ARG A 130 -1.80 19.33 -15.31
C ARG A 130 -1.74 18.64 -13.94
N LYS A 131 -2.50 19.12 -12.95
CA LYS A 131 -2.69 18.52 -11.62
C LYS A 131 -3.96 17.65 -11.55
N SER A 132 -4.90 17.77 -12.50
CA SER A 132 -6.16 16.99 -12.50
C SER A 132 -5.96 15.48 -12.59
N GLN A 133 -5.06 14.99 -13.45
CA GLN A 133 -4.83 13.53 -13.60
C GLN A 133 -4.24 12.90 -12.33
N LYS A 134 -3.27 13.55 -11.69
CA LYS A 134 -2.69 13.10 -10.41
C LYS A 134 -3.70 13.21 -9.26
N GLN A 135 -4.59 14.19 -9.28
CA GLN A 135 -5.67 14.32 -8.29
C GLN A 135 -6.71 13.22 -8.45
N LEU A 136 -7.16 12.93 -9.68
CA LEU A 136 -8.05 11.81 -9.98
C LEU A 136 -7.42 10.49 -9.56
N TRP A 137 -6.16 10.25 -9.89
CA TRP A 137 -5.44 9.07 -9.44
C TRP A 137 -5.38 8.98 -7.90
N LYS A 138 -5.09 10.08 -7.19
CA LYS A 138 -5.13 10.12 -5.72
C LYS A 138 -6.52 9.78 -5.18
N LEU A 139 -7.57 10.30 -5.80
CA LEU A 139 -8.95 9.98 -5.46
C LEU A 139 -9.19 8.48 -5.61
N LEU A 140 -8.82 7.88 -6.74
CA LEU A 140 -8.98 6.44 -6.98
C LEU A 140 -8.25 5.59 -5.94
N VAL A 141 -7.01 5.94 -5.60
CA VAL A 141 -6.25 5.23 -4.56
C VAL A 141 -6.93 5.25 -3.20
N HIS A 142 -7.73 6.27 -2.90
CA HIS A 142 -8.52 6.34 -1.67
C HIS A 142 -9.92 5.73 -1.82
N ALA A 143 -10.54 5.83 -2.99
CA ALA A 143 -11.88 5.35 -3.29
C ALA A 143 -11.94 3.82 -3.43
N GLN A 144 -10.87 3.17 -3.91
CA GLN A 144 -10.81 1.73 -4.17
C GLN A 144 -11.26 0.85 -2.99
N PHE A 145 -11.05 1.31 -1.75
CA PHE A 145 -11.39 0.56 -0.53
C PHE A 145 -12.89 0.57 -0.23
N TYR A 146 -13.65 1.40 -0.94
CA TYR A 146 -15.09 1.56 -0.76
C TYR A 146 -15.91 0.95 -1.91
N PHE A 147 -15.25 0.49 -2.98
CA PHE A 147 -15.92 -0.24 -4.06
C PHE A 147 -16.27 -1.65 -3.61
N ALA A 148 -17.43 -2.14 -4.06
CA ALA A 148 -17.88 -3.47 -3.65
C ALA A 148 -17.07 -4.54 -4.39
N PRO A 149 -16.62 -5.62 -3.72
CA PRO A 149 -15.90 -6.72 -4.39
C PRO A 149 -16.66 -7.32 -5.59
N ARG A 150 -18.00 -7.32 -5.54
CA ARG A 150 -18.87 -7.80 -6.64
C ARG A 150 -18.74 -6.98 -7.93
N GLU A 151 -18.28 -5.74 -7.84
CA GLU A 151 -18.10 -4.86 -9.00
C GLU A 151 -16.82 -5.20 -9.78
N ARG A 152 -15.96 -6.11 -9.29
CA ARG A 152 -14.74 -6.54 -10.02
C ARG A 152 -15.04 -6.97 -11.46
N ARG A 153 -16.08 -7.78 -11.64
CA ARG A 153 -16.46 -8.29 -12.94
C ARG A 153 -16.87 -7.16 -13.88
N GLN A 154 -17.69 -6.23 -13.39
CA GLN A 154 -18.12 -5.06 -14.14
C GLN A 154 -16.94 -4.14 -14.50
N ILE A 155 -16.00 -3.94 -13.57
CA ILE A 155 -14.77 -3.17 -13.82
C ILE A 155 -13.92 -3.84 -14.90
N LEU A 156 -13.77 -5.17 -14.85
CA LEU A 156 -13.03 -5.91 -15.86
C LEU A 156 -13.73 -5.83 -17.22
N ASP A 157 -15.04 -6.06 -17.28
CA ASP A 157 -15.80 -6.02 -18.53
C ASP A 157 -15.78 -4.62 -19.18
N GLU A 158 -15.70 -3.54 -18.39
CA GLU A 158 -15.56 -2.16 -18.89
C GLU A 158 -14.13 -1.82 -19.33
N VAL A 159 -13.10 -2.27 -18.60
CA VAL A 159 -11.70 -1.88 -18.89
C VAL A 159 -11.05 -2.76 -19.96
N LEU A 160 -11.36 -4.06 -20.00
CA LEU A 160 -10.72 -5.01 -20.92
C LEU A 160 -10.90 -4.68 -22.41
N PRO A 161 -12.05 -4.16 -22.89
CA PRO A 161 -12.21 -3.76 -24.30
C PRO A 161 -11.20 -2.70 -24.77
N TYR A 162 -10.68 -1.88 -23.87
CA TYR A 162 -9.66 -0.88 -24.18
C TYR A 162 -8.24 -1.46 -24.21
N PHE A 163 -8.03 -2.68 -23.71
CA PHE A 163 -6.72 -3.31 -23.74
C PHE A 163 -6.36 -3.72 -25.17
N SER A 164 -5.27 -3.15 -25.70
CA SER A 164 -4.75 -3.49 -27.02
C SER A 164 -3.23 -3.55 -26.99
N THR A 165 -2.66 -4.62 -27.56
CA THR A 165 -1.21 -4.73 -27.77
C THR A 165 -0.75 -4.07 -29.07
N SER A 166 -1.68 -3.77 -29.99
CA SER A 166 -1.39 -3.02 -31.21
C SER A 166 -1.12 -1.54 -30.91
N ASP A 167 -1.88 -0.97 -29.97
CA ASP A 167 -1.58 0.33 -29.36
C ASP A 167 -1.15 0.12 -27.91
N ILE A 168 0.16 -0.06 -27.72
CA ILE A 168 0.74 -0.40 -26.42
C ILE A 168 0.41 0.63 -25.33
N SER A 169 0.17 1.90 -25.69
CA SER A 169 -0.25 2.93 -24.73
C SER A 169 -1.56 2.54 -24.05
N ASN A 170 -2.52 1.98 -24.80
CA ASN A 170 -3.80 1.53 -24.24
C ASN A 170 -3.63 0.31 -23.33
N ALA A 171 -2.68 -0.59 -23.62
CA ALA A 171 -2.33 -1.67 -22.69
C ALA A 171 -1.85 -1.11 -21.33
N PHE A 172 -0.93 -0.14 -21.35
CA PHE A 172 -0.43 0.50 -20.13
C PHE A 172 -1.52 1.24 -19.35
N ILE A 173 -2.40 1.97 -20.04
CA ILE A 173 -3.52 2.68 -19.41
C ILE A 173 -4.49 1.68 -18.79
N SER A 174 -4.84 0.62 -19.50
CA SER A 174 -5.78 -0.41 -19.01
C SER A 174 -5.21 -1.13 -17.78
N ILE A 175 -3.95 -1.55 -17.81
CA ILE A 175 -3.28 -2.19 -16.66
C ILE A 175 -3.20 -1.22 -15.47
N GLY A 176 -2.79 0.03 -15.69
CA GLY A 176 -2.73 1.04 -14.62
C GLY A 176 -4.10 1.39 -14.05
N ALA A 177 -5.16 1.37 -14.87
CA ALA A 177 -6.53 1.61 -14.46
C ALA A 177 -7.05 0.46 -13.60
N LEU A 178 -6.84 -0.80 -14.03
CA LEU A 178 -7.13 -1.98 -13.21
C LEU A 178 -6.37 -1.92 -11.88
N GLY A 179 -5.10 -1.51 -11.92
CA GLY A 179 -4.31 -1.30 -10.70
C GLY A 179 -4.90 -0.27 -9.75
N SER A 180 -5.57 0.76 -10.26
CA SER A 180 -6.11 1.84 -9.42
C SER A 180 -7.56 1.60 -8.98
N LEU A 181 -8.35 0.88 -9.78
CA LEU A 181 -9.79 0.72 -9.61
C LEU A 181 -10.20 -0.62 -8.98
N LEU A 182 -9.47 -1.71 -9.26
CA LEU A 182 -9.92 -3.04 -8.88
C LEU A 182 -9.94 -3.19 -7.35
N PRO A 183 -11.09 -3.49 -6.73
CA PRO A 183 -11.17 -3.67 -5.29
C PRO A 183 -10.46 -4.96 -4.89
N THR A 184 -9.60 -4.89 -3.87
CA THR A 184 -8.75 -6.00 -3.44
C THR A 184 -9.25 -6.72 -2.18
N THR A 185 -10.37 -6.27 -1.60
CA THR A 185 -10.96 -6.83 -0.37
C THR A 185 -11.74 -8.12 -0.66
N PRO A 186 -11.68 -9.17 0.17
CA PRO A 186 -12.40 -10.42 -0.07
C PRO A 186 -13.89 -10.21 -0.39
N GLY A 187 -14.42 -11.06 -1.27
CA GLY A 187 -15.85 -11.08 -1.56
C GLY A 187 -16.67 -11.54 -0.35
N PRO A 188 -17.98 -11.24 -0.30
CA PRO A 188 -18.87 -11.89 0.65
C PRO A 188 -18.92 -13.41 0.38
N GLU A 189 -19.20 -14.21 1.41
CA GLU A 189 -19.16 -15.69 1.35
C GLU A 189 -20.08 -16.30 0.28
N ASP A 190 -21.10 -15.57 -0.16
CA ASP A 190 -22.06 -15.98 -1.18
C ASP A 190 -21.58 -15.73 -2.63
N ALA A 191 -20.50 -14.98 -2.82
CA ALA A 191 -20.01 -14.53 -4.13
C ALA A 191 -18.69 -15.22 -4.50
N LEU A 192 -18.76 -16.51 -4.85
CA LEU A 192 -17.59 -17.31 -5.27
C LEU A 192 -16.89 -16.73 -6.50
N ASP A 193 -17.64 -16.06 -7.39
CA ASP A 193 -17.11 -15.36 -8.57
C ASP A 193 -16.12 -14.23 -8.24
N CYS A 194 -16.10 -13.79 -6.98
CA CYS A 194 -15.16 -12.80 -6.47
C CYS A 194 -13.83 -13.41 -6.02
N GLU A 195 -13.68 -14.73 -6.00
CA GLU A 195 -12.43 -15.38 -5.58
C GLU A 195 -11.30 -15.21 -6.61
N PRO A 196 -10.03 -15.12 -6.15
CA PRO A 196 -8.86 -14.94 -7.01
C PRO A 196 -8.83 -15.87 -8.22
N GLU A 197 -9.26 -17.11 -8.08
CA GLU A 197 -9.26 -18.14 -9.13
C GLU A 197 -10.00 -17.71 -10.40
N HIS A 198 -11.05 -16.90 -10.27
CA HIS A 198 -11.89 -16.50 -11.40
C HIS A 198 -11.33 -15.34 -12.23
N PHE A 199 -10.39 -14.56 -11.70
CA PHE A 199 -9.88 -13.36 -12.41
C PHE A 199 -8.35 -13.21 -12.39
N PHE A 200 -7.62 -13.88 -11.49
CA PHE A 200 -6.17 -13.91 -11.52
C PHE A 200 -5.63 -14.43 -12.86
N PRO A 201 -6.16 -15.50 -13.47
CA PRO A 201 -5.68 -15.97 -14.78
C PRO A 201 -5.71 -14.86 -15.83
N THR A 202 -6.76 -14.03 -15.84
CA THR A 202 -6.87 -12.87 -16.73
C THR A 202 -5.79 -11.82 -16.43
N ILE A 203 -5.61 -11.43 -15.16
CA ILE A 203 -4.60 -10.42 -14.78
C ILE A 203 -3.17 -10.89 -15.11
N PHE A 204 -2.85 -12.15 -14.79
CA PHE A 204 -1.57 -12.77 -15.13
C PHE A 204 -1.36 -12.89 -16.64
N HIS A 205 -2.41 -13.18 -17.40
CA HIS A 205 -2.34 -13.18 -18.85
C HIS A 205 -2.04 -11.78 -19.40
N LEU A 206 -2.72 -10.72 -18.93
CA LEU A 206 -2.42 -9.33 -19.29
C LEU A 206 -0.97 -8.97 -18.99
N TRP A 207 -0.43 -9.43 -17.85
CA TRP A 207 0.97 -9.22 -17.50
C TRP A 207 1.91 -9.87 -18.52
N SER A 208 1.62 -11.11 -18.95
CA SER A 208 2.43 -11.82 -19.92
C SER A 208 2.47 -11.15 -21.30
N LEU A 209 1.39 -10.45 -21.69
CA LEU A 209 1.29 -9.75 -22.97
C LEU A 209 2.17 -8.51 -23.06
N VAL A 210 2.45 -7.84 -21.93
CA VAL A 210 3.34 -6.66 -21.86
C VAL A 210 4.67 -7.05 -21.22
N SER A 211 5.37 -7.98 -21.87
CA SER A 211 6.62 -8.54 -21.36
C SER A 211 7.76 -7.51 -21.30
N ARG A 212 8.70 -7.71 -20.36
CA ARG A 212 9.92 -6.89 -20.20
C ARG A 212 9.66 -5.38 -20.00
N SER A 213 8.51 -5.03 -19.41
CA SER A 213 8.16 -3.69 -18.98
C SER A 213 8.34 -3.53 -17.46
N LYS A 214 9.12 -2.53 -17.04
CA LYS A 214 9.33 -2.26 -15.61
C LYS A 214 8.08 -1.65 -14.99
N LEU A 215 7.41 -0.76 -15.72
CA LEU A 215 6.17 -0.13 -15.28
C LEU A 215 5.06 -1.18 -15.05
N THR A 216 4.93 -2.15 -15.95
CA THR A 216 3.95 -3.24 -15.81
C THR A 216 4.26 -4.13 -14.62
N ASP A 217 5.53 -4.53 -14.42
CA ASP A 217 5.95 -5.33 -13.26
C ASP A 217 5.59 -4.61 -11.94
N VAL A 218 5.79 -3.29 -11.85
CA VAL A 218 5.41 -2.48 -10.69
C VAL A 218 3.91 -2.46 -10.46
N PHE A 219 3.10 -2.28 -11.51
CA PHE A 219 1.63 -2.29 -11.38
C PHE A 219 1.11 -3.64 -10.88
N MET A 220 1.59 -4.74 -11.46
CA MET A 220 1.13 -6.07 -11.10
C MET A 220 1.51 -6.43 -9.67
N ILE A 221 2.75 -6.16 -9.26
CA ILE A 221 3.18 -6.40 -7.87
C ILE A 221 2.38 -5.54 -6.88
N ASP A 222 2.03 -4.30 -7.21
CA ASP A 222 1.18 -3.49 -6.33
C ASP A 222 -0.24 -4.05 -6.16
N ILE A 223 -0.82 -4.61 -7.22
CA ILE A 223 -2.13 -5.29 -7.17
C ILE A 223 -2.02 -6.54 -6.30
N PHE A 224 -1.11 -7.45 -6.64
CA PHE A 224 -0.96 -8.72 -5.94
C PHE A 224 -0.56 -8.56 -4.47
N SER A 225 0.28 -7.58 -4.16
CA SER A 225 0.64 -7.28 -2.76
C SER A 225 -0.53 -6.73 -1.93
N ARG A 226 -1.50 -6.04 -2.55
CA ARG A 226 -2.75 -5.66 -1.86
C ARG A 226 -3.63 -6.88 -1.65
N PHE A 227 -3.83 -7.72 -2.66
CA PHE A 227 -4.59 -8.96 -2.53
C PHE A 227 -4.04 -9.87 -1.42
N ALA A 228 -2.73 -10.12 -1.41
CA ALA A 228 -2.07 -10.90 -0.36
C ALA A 228 -2.41 -10.39 1.06
N ARG A 229 -2.38 -9.07 1.25
CA ARG A 229 -2.70 -8.44 2.54
C ARG A 229 -4.16 -8.60 2.94
N GLU A 230 -5.08 -8.29 2.03
CA GLU A 230 -6.51 -8.25 2.34
C GLU A 230 -7.12 -9.66 2.48
N TYR A 231 -6.57 -10.65 1.78
CA TYR A 231 -7.07 -12.04 1.83
C TYR A 231 -6.48 -12.86 2.98
N LEU A 232 -5.41 -12.41 3.63
CA LEU A 232 -4.84 -13.14 4.76
C LEU A 232 -5.87 -13.47 5.86
N PRO A 233 -6.76 -12.55 6.29
CA PRO A 233 -7.83 -12.84 7.26
C PRO A 233 -9.03 -13.60 6.69
N SER A 234 -9.19 -13.67 5.36
CA SER A 234 -10.36 -14.29 4.72
C SER A 234 -10.41 -15.78 5.03
N ALA A 235 -11.50 -16.28 5.61
CA ALA A 235 -11.68 -17.71 5.86
C ALA A 235 -12.16 -18.48 4.61
N THR A 236 -12.74 -17.77 3.64
CA THR A 236 -13.41 -18.36 2.46
C THR A 236 -12.43 -18.90 1.42
N SER A 237 -11.27 -18.25 1.30
CA SER A 237 -10.32 -18.53 0.22
C SER A 237 -9.32 -19.60 0.64
N ASP A 238 -9.00 -20.50 -0.27
CA ASP A 238 -7.93 -21.48 -0.09
C ASP A 238 -6.58 -20.76 0.12
N PHE A 239 -5.85 -21.21 1.15
CA PHE A 239 -4.55 -20.64 1.51
C PHE A 239 -3.52 -21.75 1.58
N THR A 240 -2.56 -21.70 0.68
CA THR A 240 -1.51 -22.71 0.50
C THR A 240 -0.18 -22.23 1.06
N GLU A 241 0.89 -22.99 0.84
CA GLU A 241 2.28 -22.57 1.08
C GLU A 241 2.76 -21.40 0.21
N TYR A 242 1.95 -21.04 -0.80
CA TYR A 242 2.09 -19.85 -1.64
C TYR A 242 1.03 -18.76 -1.35
N GLY A 243 0.31 -18.89 -0.24
CA GLY A 243 -0.80 -18.00 0.11
C GLY A 243 -2.00 -18.23 -0.78
N ILE A 244 -2.56 -17.15 -1.34
CA ILE A 244 -3.66 -17.21 -2.31
C ILE A 244 -3.19 -17.41 -3.76
N PHE A 245 -1.89 -17.59 -3.97
CA PHE A 245 -1.29 -17.75 -5.29
C PHE A 245 -0.95 -19.21 -5.55
N THR A 246 -0.88 -19.57 -6.82
CA THR A 246 -0.30 -20.85 -7.23
C THR A 246 1.23 -20.78 -7.23
N GLN A 247 1.88 -21.93 -7.33
CA GLN A 247 3.33 -22.03 -7.49
C GLN A 247 3.80 -21.24 -8.72
N ASP A 248 3.21 -21.49 -9.90
CA ASP A 248 3.58 -20.83 -11.16
C ASP A 248 3.44 -19.31 -11.09
N GLN A 249 2.35 -18.83 -10.46
CA GLN A 249 2.11 -17.40 -10.24
C GLN A 249 3.17 -16.79 -9.32
N SER A 250 3.54 -17.49 -8.25
CA SER A 250 4.56 -17.05 -7.32
C SER A 250 5.94 -17.01 -7.98
N ASP A 251 6.28 -18.01 -8.78
CA ASP A 251 7.55 -18.08 -9.52
C ASP A 251 7.68 -16.93 -10.54
N LEU A 252 6.58 -16.57 -11.21
CA LEU A 252 6.55 -15.39 -12.09
C LEU A 252 6.78 -14.10 -11.30
N ILE A 253 6.17 -13.95 -10.12
CA ILE A 253 6.36 -12.77 -9.26
C ILE A 253 7.81 -12.69 -8.77
N PHE A 254 8.40 -13.79 -8.30
CA PHE A 254 9.81 -13.83 -7.89
C PHE A 254 10.76 -13.52 -9.05
N THR A 255 10.45 -14.00 -10.26
CA THR A 255 11.20 -13.67 -11.48
C THR A 255 11.13 -12.16 -11.77
N ALA A 256 9.96 -11.54 -11.63
CA ALA A 256 9.80 -10.10 -11.79
C ALA A 256 10.54 -9.30 -10.69
N ILE A 257 10.50 -9.77 -9.44
CA ILE A 257 11.27 -9.19 -8.33
C ILE A 257 12.77 -9.21 -8.66
N LEU A 258 13.29 -10.32 -9.16
CA LEU A 258 14.69 -10.42 -9.57
C LEU A 258 15.03 -9.42 -10.68
N ARG A 259 14.17 -9.26 -11.70
CA ARG A 259 14.35 -8.21 -12.72
C ARG A 259 14.36 -6.80 -12.11
N LEU A 260 13.47 -6.52 -11.14
CA LEU A 260 13.36 -5.22 -10.48
C LEU A 260 14.59 -4.84 -9.64
N THR A 261 15.40 -5.82 -9.22
CA THR A 261 16.68 -5.53 -8.55
C THR A 261 17.65 -4.75 -9.44
N ASP A 262 17.48 -4.84 -10.77
CA ASP A 262 18.36 -4.23 -11.78
C ASP A 262 19.82 -4.68 -11.64
N ILE A 263 20.02 -5.90 -11.14
CA ILE A 263 21.32 -6.54 -11.02
C ILE A 263 21.79 -6.97 -12.42
N PRO A 264 22.99 -6.57 -12.86
CA PRO A 264 23.52 -6.98 -14.16
C PRO A 264 23.90 -8.46 -14.11
N VAL A 265 23.37 -9.23 -15.06
CA VAL A 265 23.71 -10.65 -15.23
C VAL A 265 24.31 -10.84 -16.63
N GLY A 266 25.57 -11.26 -16.68
CA GLY A 266 26.31 -11.44 -17.94
C GLY A 266 26.62 -10.13 -18.66
N GLN A 267 26.45 -10.11 -19.99
CA GLN A 267 26.76 -8.96 -20.85
C GLN A 267 25.56 -8.03 -21.10
N SER A 268 24.39 -8.34 -20.55
CA SER A 268 23.19 -7.49 -20.73
C SER A 268 23.17 -6.36 -19.70
N GLY A 269 22.98 -5.12 -20.17
CA GLY A 269 22.96 -3.93 -19.32
C GLY A 269 21.65 -3.70 -18.55
N SER A 270 20.52 -4.27 -18.97
CA SER A 270 19.24 -4.18 -18.26
C SER A 270 18.34 -5.39 -18.58
N PRO A 271 17.54 -5.88 -17.62
CA PRO A 271 16.53 -6.92 -17.87
C PRO A 271 15.28 -6.40 -18.60
N TYR A 272 15.13 -5.07 -18.73
CA TYR A 272 13.97 -4.42 -19.35
C TYR A 272 14.26 -3.90 -20.75
N SER A 273 13.23 -3.84 -21.59
CA SER A 273 13.29 -3.24 -22.93
C SER A 273 12.79 -1.79 -22.93
N SER A 274 12.91 -1.09 -24.06
CA SER A 274 12.45 0.30 -24.22
C SER A 274 10.93 0.46 -24.37
N VAL A 275 10.14 -0.60 -24.12
CA VAL A 275 8.67 -0.59 -24.26
C VAL A 275 7.98 0.45 -23.36
N ASP A 276 8.60 0.76 -22.21
CA ASP A 276 8.07 1.75 -21.25
C ASP A 276 8.06 3.18 -21.82
N LEU A 277 8.86 3.47 -22.85
CA LEU A 277 8.84 4.76 -23.55
C LEU A 277 7.50 4.99 -24.26
N SER A 278 6.81 3.92 -24.63
CA SER A 278 5.51 3.96 -25.29
C SER A 278 4.33 3.88 -24.30
N SER A 279 4.58 4.11 -23.00
CA SER A 279 3.55 4.02 -21.95
C SER A 279 2.46 5.09 -22.01
N GLY A 280 2.67 6.16 -22.77
CA GLY A 280 1.67 7.21 -22.99
C GLY A 280 1.13 7.78 -21.66
N PHE A 281 -0.20 7.81 -21.51
CA PHE A 281 -0.82 8.26 -20.27
C PHE A 281 -0.74 7.25 -19.11
N GLY A 282 -0.35 6.00 -19.37
CA GLY A 282 -0.20 4.97 -18.34
C GLY A 282 0.83 5.34 -17.26
N ILE A 283 1.85 6.15 -17.60
CA ILE A 283 2.85 6.62 -16.64
C ILE A 283 2.25 7.45 -15.49
N TYR A 284 1.12 8.12 -15.72
CA TYR A 284 0.46 8.94 -14.70
C TYR A 284 -0.32 8.12 -13.67
N LEU A 285 -0.54 6.83 -13.94
CA LEU A 285 -1.21 5.89 -13.04
C LEU A 285 -0.21 5.25 -12.06
N GLU A 286 1.09 5.46 -12.25
CA GLU A 286 2.13 4.99 -11.34
C GLU A 286 2.03 5.68 -9.95
N LYS A 287 2.13 4.86 -8.91
CA LYS A 287 2.25 5.34 -7.53
C LYS A 287 3.48 6.21 -7.34
N ASP A 288 3.36 7.23 -6.49
CA ASP A 288 4.51 8.02 -6.07
C ASP A 288 5.56 7.10 -5.44
N LYS A 289 6.73 6.98 -6.08
CA LYS A 289 7.83 6.09 -5.71
C LYS A 289 8.40 6.38 -4.31
N LYS A 290 8.28 7.61 -3.82
CA LYS A 290 8.76 7.99 -2.48
C LYS A 290 7.76 7.57 -1.41
N LYS A 291 6.46 7.72 -1.69
CA LYS A 291 5.40 7.36 -0.74
C LYS A 291 5.12 5.86 -0.71
N TYR A 292 5.22 5.20 -1.86
CA TYR A 292 4.95 3.78 -2.03
C TYR A 292 6.13 3.14 -2.81
N PRO A 293 7.26 2.91 -2.15
CA PRO A 293 8.39 2.27 -2.80
C PRO A 293 8.04 0.83 -3.19
N ILE A 294 8.51 0.39 -4.35
CA ILE A 294 8.26 -0.98 -4.87
C ILE A 294 8.76 -2.05 -3.90
N THR A 295 9.87 -1.80 -3.20
CA THR A 295 10.43 -2.70 -2.18
C THR A 295 9.47 -2.93 -1.02
N TYR A 296 8.66 -1.93 -0.64
CA TYR A 296 7.58 -2.10 0.34
C TYR A 296 6.46 -2.98 -0.21
N MET A 297 6.07 -2.82 -1.47
CA MET A 297 5.03 -3.64 -2.11
C MET A 297 5.46 -5.10 -2.20
N ILE A 298 6.71 -5.36 -2.59
CA ILE A 298 7.32 -6.69 -2.63
C ILE A 298 7.33 -7.30 -1.23
N ALA A 299 7.86 -6.57 -0.24
CA ALA A 299 7.89 -7.05 1.13
C ALA A 299 6.49 -7.35 1.67
N ARG A 300 5.49 -6.52 1.33
CA ARG A 300 4.09 -6.76 1.67
C ARG A 300 3.57 -8.05 1.05
N TRP A 301 3.81 -8.27 -0.24
CA TRP A 301 3.39 -9.52 -0.91
C TRP A 301 4.03 -10.74 -0.23
N ILE A 302 5.35 -10.74 -0.09
CA ILE A 302 6.10 -11.87 0.49
C ILE A 302 5.59 -12.18 1.91
N VAL A 303 5.57 -11.17 2.79
CA VAL A 303 5.20 -11.39 4.20
C VAL A 303 3.75 -11.80 4.34
N TYR A 304 2.80 -11.25 3.58
CA TYR A 304 1.39 -11.62 3.71
C TYR A 304 1.02 -12.91 2.97
N SER A 305 1.89 -13.45 2.11
CA SER A 305 1.73 -14.78 1.52
C SER A 305 2.35 -15.91 2.36
N MET A 306 3.03 -15.61 3.48
CA MET A 306 3.62 -16.62 4.37
C MET A 306 2.62 -17.16 5.40
N SER A 307 2.71 -18.46 5.68
CA SER A 307 2.04 -19.14 6.79
C SER A 307 2.91 -20.29 7.33
N PRO A 308 2.56 -20.90 8.47
CA PRO A 308 3.18 -22.13 8.95
C PRO A 308 3.27 -23.25 7.92
N LEU A 309 2.39 -23.29 6.91
CA LEU A 309 2.43 -24.27 5.82
C LEU A 309 3.76 -24.22 5.03
N CYS A 310 4.43 -23.07 4.99
CA CYS A 310 5.76 -22.94 4.39
C CYS A 310 6.85 -23.77 5.10
N LEU A 311 6.57 -24.28 6.30
CA LEU A 311 7.48 -25.17 7.04
C LEU A 311 7.28 -26.65 6.69
N GLU A 312 6.10 -27.03 6.21
CA GLU A 312 5.73 -28.42 5.94
C GLU A 312 6.16 -28.87 4.54
N LYS A 313 6.21 -27.93 3.59
CA LYS A 313 6.56 -28.17 2.19
C LYS A 313 8.00 -27.74 1.89
N GLU A 314 8.66 -28.48 1.01
CA GLU A 314 10.01 -28.13 0.54
C GLU A 314 10.01 -26.83 -0.28
N ALA A 315 9.03 -26.69 -1.17
CA ALA A 315 8.81 -25.49 -1.98
C ALA A 315 7.69 -24.64 -1.37
N SER A 316 7.93 -23.35 -1.16
CA SER A 316 7.01 -22.37 -0.57
C SER A 316 7.48 -20.94 -0.84
N VAL A 317 6.67 -19.94 -0.51
CA VAL A 317 7.10 -18.52 -0.59
C VAL A 317 8.35 -18.25 0.25
N LEU A 318 8.52 -18.93 1.39
CA LEU A 318 9.70 -18.77 2.23
C LEU A 318 10.95 -19.38 1.59
N SER A 319 10.86 -20.58 1.01
CA SER A 319 12.00 -21.18 0.32
C SER A 319 12.37 -20.39 -0.94
N SER A 320 11.40 -19.82 -1.64
CA SER A 320 11.65 -18.93 -2.79
C SER A 320 12.29 -17.61 -2.36
N LEU A 321 11.94 -17.06 -1.18
CA LEU A 321 12.66 -15.93 -0.59
C LEU A 321 14.11 -16.31 -0.24
N GLU A 322 14.33 -17.45 0.42
CA GLU A 322 15.67 -17.94 0.74
C GLU A 322 16.52 -18.11 -0.53
N GLY A 323 15.94 -18.72 -1.57
CA GLY A 323 16.57 -18.86 -2.88
C GLY A 323 16.89 -17.52 -3.54
N LEU A 324 15.97 -16.55 -3.47
CA LEU A 324 16.21 -15.18 -3.97
C LEU A 324 17.39 -14.55 -3.23
N ILE A 325 17.38 -14.55 -1.89
CA ILE A 325 18.44 -13.95 -1.08
C ILE A 325 19.79 -14.64 -1.35
N GLN A 326 19.81 -15.97 -1.45
CA GLN A 326 21.01 -16.73 -1.79
C GLN A 326 21.54 -16.39 -3.19
N SER A 327 20.64 -16.23 -4.18
CA SER A 327 21.03 -15.91 -5.55
C SER A 327 21.68 -14.52 -5.69
N VAL A 328 21.31 -13.58 -4.80
CA VAL A 328 21.83 -12.21 -4.82
C VAL A 328 22.81 -11.91 -3.67
N ASP A 329 23.24 -12.93 -2.91
CA ASP A 329 24.05 -12.80 -1.69
C ASP A 329 25.34 -12.00 -1.91
N THR A 330 26.03 -12.28 -3.02
CA THR A 330 27.27 -11.57 -3.40
C THR A 330 27.06 -10.07 -3.58
N PHE A 331 25.86 -9.63 -3.95
CA PHE A 331 25.55 -8.21 -4.18
C PHE A 331 25.32 -7.42 -2.88
N PHE A 332 25.19 -8.10 -1.73
CA PHE A 332 25.17 -7.46 -0.40
C PHE A 332 26.57 -7.13 0.12
N HIS A 333 27.62 -7.73 -0.45
CA HIS A 333 28.99 -7.52 0.01
C HIS A 333 29.45 -6.07 -0.22
N PRO A 334 30.08 -5.38 0.76
CA PRO A 334 30.47 -3.96 0.66
C PRO A 334 31.36 -3.58 -0.52
N SER A 335 32.13 -4.55 -1.04
CA SER A 335 33.03 -4.33 -2.20
C SER A 335 32.29 -4.26 -3.53
N ASN A 336 31.14 -4.92 -3.64
CA ASN A 336 30.30 -4.86 -4.83
C ASN A 336 29.43 -3.62 -4.68
N GLN A 337 29.50 -2.66 -5.58
CA GLN A 337 28.75 -1.39 -5.52
C GLN A 337 28.01 -1.17 -6.85
N GLY A 338 26.82 -0.59 -6.79
CA GLY A 338 25.93 -0.47 -7.94
C GLY A 338 24.57 0.13 -7.61
N SER A 339 23.72 0.26 -8.63
CA SER A 339 22.36 0.80 -8.51
C SER A 339 21.46 -0.04 -7.59
N TRP A 340 21.68 -1.35 -7.55
CA TRP A 340 20.88 -2.33 -6.81
C TRP A 340 20.97 -2.19 -5.27
N HIS A 341 22.03 -1.59 -4.73
CA HIS A 341 22.26 -1.50 -3.27
C HIS A 341 21.13 -0.82 -2.52
N VAL A 342 20.59 0.25 -3.10
CA VAL A 342 19.46 0.97 -2.49
C VAL A 342 18.23 0.07 -2.46
N PHE A 343 17.97 -0.67 -3.55
CA PHE A 343 16.85 -1.60 -3.62
C PHE A 343 17.01 -2.74 -2.61
N LEU A 344 18.16 -3.40 -2.56
CA LEU A 344 18.42 -4.52 -1.64
C LEU A 344 18.33 -4.08 -0.17
N GLY A 345 18.91 -2.93 0.18
CA GLY A 345 18.81 -2.37 1.53
C GLY A 345 17.38 -2.03 1.91
N GLN A 346 16.64 -1.35 1.02
CA GLN A 346 15.23 -1.03 1.24
C GLN A 346 14.33 -2.28 1.35
N LEU A 347 14.56 -3.29 0.51
CA LEU A 347 13.81 -4.55 0.57
C LEU A 347 14.03 -5.25 1.91
N THR A 348 15.28 -5.32 2.37
CA THR A 348 15.66 -5.99 3.63
C THR A 348 15.01 -5.33 4.85
N VAL A 349 14.99 -3.99 4.91
CA VAL A 349 14.32 -3.28 6.01
C VAL A 349 12.80 -3.40 5.92
N TYR A 350 12.19 -3.29 4.74
CA TYR A 350 10.73 -3.42 4.62
C TYR A 350 10.23 -4.84 4.87
N LEU A 351 10.98 -5.88 4.48
CA LEU A 351 10.68 -7.27 4.85
C LEU A 351 10.60 -7.40 6.37
N THR A 352 11.60 -6.84 7.06
CA THR A 352 11.65 -6.86 8.53
C THR A 352 10.50 -6.06 9.14
N ASP A 353 10.32 -4.79 8.75
CA ASP A 353 9.28 -3.92 9.30
C ASP A 353 7.87 -4.48 9.13
N ILE A 354 7.56 -5.04 7.96
CA ILE A 354 6.23 -5.61 7.69
C ILE A 354 6.03 -6.90 8.47
N PHE A 355 7.05 -7.76 8.58
CA PHE A 355 7.00 -8.98 9.39
C PHE A 355 6.77 -8.65 10.87
N VAL A 356 7.53 -7.68 11.40
CA VAL A 356 7.39 -7.17 12.77
C VAL A 356 5.99 -6.60 13.00
N SER A 357 5.52 -5.78 12.06
CA SER A 357 4.18 -5.19 12.12
C SER A 357 3.10 -6.26 12.12
N ARG A 358 3.18 -7.25 11.22
CA ARG A 358 2.21 -8.34 11.11
C ARG A 358 2.12 -9.13 12.40
N TRP A 359 3.25 -9.61 12.94
CA TRP A 359 3.20 -10.38 14.19
C TRP A 359 2.71 -9.56 15.37
N ASN A 360 3.12 -8.29 15.51
CA ASN A 360 2.60 -7.46 16.60
C ASN A 360 1.08 -7.27 16.49
N ARG A 361 0.54 -7.16 15.27
CA ARG A 361 -0.91 -7.06 15.02
C ARG A 361 -1.64 -8.38 15.31
N GLU A 362 -1.04 -9.52 15.00
CA GLU A 362 -1.54 -10.85 15.38
C GLU A 362 -1.53 -11.04 16.91
N ALA A 363 -0.43 -10.69 17.57
CA ALA A 363 -0.26 -10.83 19.02
C ALA A 363 -1.15 -9.89 19.85
N SER A 364 -1.38 -8.67 19.37
CA SER A 364 -2.28 -7.69 19.99
C SER A 364 -3.76 -7.95 19.70
N GLY A 365 -4.09 -8.90 18.82
CA GLY A 365 -5.46 -9.18 18.38
C GLY A 365 -6.04 -8.15 17.41
N GLU A 366 -5.25 -7.17 16.95
CA GLU A 366 -5.65 -6.21 15.91
C GLU A 366 -5.92 -6.91 14.57
N LEU A 367 -5.12 -7.93 14.25
CA LEU A 367 -5.27 -8.76 13.07
C LEU A 367 -5.75 -10.15 13.50
N GLN A 368 -7.05 -10.38 13.38
CA GLN A 368 -7.64 -11.68 13.68
C GLN A 368 -7.45 -12.61 12.49
N LEU A 369 -6.69 -13.67 12.70
CA LEU A 369 -6.42 -14.71 11.69
C LEU A 369 -6.82 -16.08 12.22
N PRO A 370 -7.20 -17.01 11.32
CA PRO A 370 -7.25 -18.42 11.63
C PRO A 370 -5.88 -18.91 12.17
N PRO A 371 -5.86 -19.81 13.17
CA PRO A 371 -4.62 -20.22 13.84
C PRO A 371 -3.58 -20.82 12.88
N GLU A 372 -4.03 -21.53 11.84
CA GLU A 372 -3.19 -22.14 10.81
C GLU A 372 -2.47 -21.11 9.91
N ARG A 373 -2.93 -19.85 9.87
CA ARG A 373 -2.29 -18.78 9.10
C ARG A 373 -1.40 -17.88 9.93
N ARG A 374 -1.43 -17.99 11.26
CA ARG A 374 -0.66 -17.14 12.17
C ARG A 374 0.83 -17.46 12.11
N ILE A 375 1.66 -16.44 12.22
CA ILE A 375 3.11 -16.65 12.27
C ILE A 375 3.44 -17.38 13.58
N ASN A 376 4.14 -18.51 13.48
CA ASN A 376 4.64 -19.27 14.64
C ASN A 376 6.13 -18.99 14.88
N ASP A 377 6.65 -19.46 16.01
CA ASP A 377 8.05 -19.22 16.38
C ASP A 377 9.06 -19.87 15.42
N ALA A 378 8.72 -21.00 14.83
CA ALA A 378 9.57 -21.69 13.86
C ALA A 378 9.70 -20.90 12.56
N LEU A 379 8.59 -20.38 12.03
CA LEU A 379 8.52 -19.53 10.85
C LEU A 379 9.31 -18.24 11.09
N LYS A 380 9.09 -17.60 12.25
CA LYS A 380 9.86 -16.44 12.70
C LYS A 380 11.37 -16.73 12.69
N ARG A 381 11.80 -17.85 13.29
CA ARG A 381 13.22 -18.20 13.36
C ARG A 381 13.82 -18.37 11.97
N ARG A 382 13.15 -19.07 11.07
CA ARG A 382 13.63 -19.32 9.69
C ARG A 382 13.72 -18.01 8.90
N PHE A 383 12.70 -17.15 8.99
CA PHE A 383 12.72 -15.81 8.39
C PHE A 383 13.89 -14.95 8.89
N VAL A 384 14.12 -14.95 10.21
CA VAL A 384 15.23 -14.20 10.83
C VAL A 384 16.60 -14.71 10.36
N LEU A 385 16.77 -16.02 10.22
CA LEU A 385 18.01 -16.61 9.70
C LEU A 385 18.24 -16.27 8.23
N CYS A 386 17.19 -16.26 7.41
CA CYS A 386 17.26 -15.88 5.99
C CYS A 386 17.86 -14.49 5.78
N LEU A 387 17.53 -13.52 6.64
CA LEU A 387 18.02 -12.13 6.50
C LEU A 387 19.28 -11.81 7.31
N ARG A 388 19.71 -12.70 8.21
CA ARG A 388 20.79 -12.43 9.17
C ARG A 388 22.11 -12.09 8.47
N ASP A 389 22.56 -12.96 7.59
CA ASP A 389 23.92 -12.89 7.03
C ASP A 389 24.04 -11.71 6.06
N VAL A 390 23.02 -11.49 5.22
CA VAL A 390 22.94 -10.30 4.35
C VAL A 390 22.83 -8.99 5.12
N THR A 391 22.18 -8.99 6.29
CA THR A 391 22.15 -7.80 7.16
C THR A 391 23.54 -7.50 7.73
N PHE A 392 24.28 -8.52 8.16
CA PHE A 392 25.65 -8.34 8.65
C PHE A 392 26.64 -7.93 7.58
N MET A 393 26.46 -8.34 6.33
CA MET A 393 27.27 -7.80 5.22
C MET A 393 26.90 -6.33 4.95
N GLY A 394 25.60 -6.04 4.93
CA GLY A 394 25.07 -4.72 4.58
C GLY A 394 25.44 -3.60 5.55
N ILE A 395 25.61 -3.88 6.85
CA ILE A 395 26.04 -2.86 7.84
C ILE A 395 27.42 -2.25 7.52
N TYR A 396 28.26 -2.97 6.77
CA TYR A 396 29.58 -2.48 6.33
C TYR A 396 29.54 -1.76 4.99
N SER A 397 28.34 -1.48 4.44
CA SER A 397 28.17 -0.72 3.21
C SER A 397 28.94 0.62 3.27
N LYS A 398 29.66 0.94 2.19
CA LYS A 398 30.38 2.21 2.02
C LYS A 398 29.45 3.43 2.02
N SER A 399 28.18 3.25 1.62
CA SER A 399 27.17 4.30 1.66
C SER A 399 26.45 4.30 3.01
N MET A 400 26.56 5.40 3.76
CA MET A 400 25.87 5.59 5.04
C MET A 400 24.34 5.43 4.93
N ARG A 401 23.76 5.93 3.83
CA ARG A 401 22.31 5.78 3.55
C ARG A 401 21.90 4.33 3.38
N VAL A 402 22.75 3.52 2.74
CA VAL A 402 22.46 2.10 2.54
C VAL A 402 22.69 1.33 3.85
N ALA A 403 23.79 1.62 4.56
CA ALA A 403 24.07 1.06 5.87
C ALA A 403 22.93 1.33 6.88
N SER A 404 22.30 2.51 6.83
CA SER A 404 21.17 2.83 7.72
C SER A 404 19.96 1.90 7.56
N TYR A 405 19.72 1.37 6.36
CA TYR A 405 18.65 0.37 6.17
C TYR A 405 18.98 -0.93 6.90
N TYR A 406 20.24 -1.36 6.87
CA TYR A 406 20.70 -2.56 7.56
C TYR A 406 20.79 -2.37 9.07
N TYR A 407 21.11 -1.16 9.57
CA TYR A 407 21.01 -0.85 10.99
C TYR A 407 19.57 -0.94 11.50
N ALA A 408 18.61 -0.39 10.76
CA ALA A 408 17.19 -0.49 11.08
C ALA A 408 16.72 -1.96 11.03
N THR A 409 17.18 -2.72 10.04
CA THR A 409 16.90 -4.16 9.95
C THR A 409 17.46 -4.91 11.15
N LEU A 410 18.71 -4.64 11.54
CA LEU A 410 19.35 -5.26 12.70
C LEU A 410 18.58 -4.97 14.00
N GLN A 411 18.12 -3.73 14.20
CA GLN A 411 17.26 -3.37 15.32
C GLN A 411 15.94 -4.17 15.28
N GLY A 412 15.34 -4.23 14.09
CA GLY A 412 14.11 -4.98 13.83
C GLY A 412 14.26 -6.46 14.15
N LEU A 413 15.35 -7.13 13.76
CA LEU A 413 15.61 -8.55 14.03
C LEU A 413 16.02 -8.80 15.50
N ALA A 414 16.79 -7.90 16.10
CA ALA A 414 17.26 -8.02 17.48
C ALA A 414 16.12 -7.95 18.51
N PHE A 415 15.03 -7.23 18.22
CA PHE A 415 13.84 -7.20 19.07
C PHE A 415 13.25 -8.62 19.34
N TRP A 416 13.46 -9.57 18.43
CA TRP A 416 12.79 -10.88 18.43
C TRP A 416 13.67 -12.02 18.88
N SER A 417 14.97 -11.91 18.63
CA SER A 417 15.96 -12.91 19.00
C SER A 417 17.22 -12.22 19.56
N PRO A 418 17.09 -11.53 20.71
CA PRO A 418 18.19 -10.75 21.27
C PRO A 418 19.41 -11.63 21.54
N ILE A 419 19.24 -12.86 22.03
CA ILE A 419 20.37 -13.73 22.41
C ILE A 419 21.19 -14.20 21.19
N SER A 420 20.53 -14.66 20.12
CA SER A 420 21.25 -15.15 18.92
C SER A 420 21.93 -14.01 18.16
N PHE A 421 21.33 -12.82 18.12
CA PHE A 421 21.94 -11.65 17.48
C PHE A 421 23.02 -10.99 18.32
N CYS A 422 22.86 -10.87 19.64
CA CYS A 422 23.91 -10.35 20.51
C CYS A 422 25.18 -11.20 20.44
N ARG A 423 25.06 -12.54 20.31
CA ARG A 423 26.22 -13.42 20.10
C ARG A 423 26.91 -13.18 18.75
N GLY A 424 26.14 -13.03 17.67
CA GLY A 424 26.69 -12.70 16.35
C GLY A 424 27.36 -11.32 16.31
N LEU A 425 26.72 -10.31 16.90
CA LEU A 425 27.27 -8.96 17.01
C LEU A 425 28.53 -8.92 17.89
N ALA A 426 28.55 -9.65 19.02
CA ALA A 426 29.73 -9.76 19.87
C ALA A 426 30.90 -10.44 19.16
N ALA A 427 30.64 -11.47 18.35
CA ALA A 427 31.66 -12.10 17.51
C ALA A 427 32.21 -11.12 16.45
N LEU A 428 31.33 -10.37 15.78
CA LEU A 428 31.71 -9.33 14.80
C LEU A 428 32.53 -8.20 15.42
N LEU A 429 32.11 -7.68 16.58
CA LEU A 429 32.84 -6.65 17.32
C LEU A 429 34.20 -7.16 17.79
N SER A 430 34.29 -8.43 18.19
CA SER A 430 35.55 -9.07 18.57
C SER A 430 36.51 -9.19 17.37
N GLU A 431 35.98 -9.49 16.18
CA GLU A 431 36.77 -9.59 14.94
C GLU A 431 37.23 -8.23 14.42
N LEU A 432 36.37 -7.19 14.50
CA LEU A 432 36.76 -5.81 14.24
C LEU A 432 37.80 -5.30 15.23
N ALA A 433 37.70 -5.70 16.50
CA ALA A 433 38.69 -5.35 17.51
C ALA A 433 40.03 -6.06 17.25
N ARG A 434 40.02 -7.31 16.74
CA ARG A 434 41.25 -8.00 16.30
C ARG A 434 41.90 -7.33 15.11
N THR A 435 41.13 -7.00 14.07
CA THR A 435 41.66 -6.36 12.86
C THR A 435 42.20 -4.96 13.12
N ARG A 436 41.63 -4.20 14.08
CA ARG A 436 42.23 -2.94 14.55
C ARG A 436 43.51 -3.14 15.36
N ARG A 437 43.61 -4.19 16.19
CA ARG A 437 44.83 -4.50 16.96
C ARG A 437 45.97 -4.98 16.06
N SER A 438 45.68 -5.82 15.05
CA SER A 438 46.70 -6.23 14.09
C SER A 438 47.21 -5.07 13.23
N SER A 439 46.38 -4.07 12.93
CA SER A 439 46.83 -2.86 12.23
C SER A 439 47.62 -1.87 13.10
N SER A 440 47.58 -2.01 14.43
CA SER A 440 48.36 -1.16 15.35
C SER A 440 49.71 -1.77 15.74
N ASP A 441 49.92 -3.06 15.47
CA ASP A 441 51.17 -3.77 15.78
C ASP A 441 52.17 -3.76 14.60
N ASP A 442 51.79 -3.18 13.45
CA ASP A 442 52.61 -3.01 12.22
C ASP A 442 53.13 -1.56 12.04
N VAL A 443 53.22 -0.75 13.10
CA VAL A 443 53.80 0.62 13.08
C VAL A 443 55.03 0.74 13.97
#